data_AF-X1RX34-F1
#
_entry.id   AF-X1RX34-F1
#
_cell.length_a   1.000
_cell.length_b   1.000
_cell.length_c   1.000
_cell.angle_alpha   90.00
_cell.angle_beta   90.00
_cell.angle_gamma   90.00
#
_symmetry.space_group_name_H-M   'P 1'
#
loop_
_entity.id
_entity.type
_entity.pdbx_description
1 polymer ?
#
loop_
_entity_poly.entity_id
_entity_poly.type
_entity_poly.pdbx_seq_one_letter_code
_entity_poly.pdbx_strand_id
1 'polypeptide(L)' 'MGTELEGRIHFWKDTLAQYRFLMNLSVQYLTEQTIKDLEELKERKQKDEPTAVKE' A
#
# COMPACT_ATOMS: atom_id res chain seq x y z
N MET A 1 2.81 -5.38 15.37
CA MET A 1 3.36 -6.12 14.22
C MET A 1 2.86 -5.41 12.98
N GLY A 2 3.75 -4.84 12.17
CA GLY A 2 3.33 -4.28 10.89
C GLY A 2 2.69 -5.39 10.05
N THR A 3 1.51 -5.14 9.51
CA THR A 3 0.82 -6.15 8.69
C THR A 3 1.60 -6.38 7.40
N GLU A 4 1.47 -7.56 6.80
CA GLU A 4 2.06 -7.86 5.48
C GLU A 4 1.72 -6.76 4.44
N LEU A 5 0.53 -6.17 4.56
CA LEU A 5 0.07 -5.06 3.74
C LEU A 5 0.88 -3.77 3.95
N GLU A 6 1.23 -3.45 5.19
CA GLU A 6 2.09 -2.31 5.50
C GLU A 6 3.50 -2.50 4.91
N GLY A 7 4.06 -3.70 5.02
CA GLY A 7 5.32 -4.04 4.37
C GLY A 7 5.29 -3.85 2.85
N ARG A 8 4.18 -4.24 2.19
CA ARG A 8 3.98 -4.04 0.75
C ARG A 8 3.89 -2.56 0.37
N ILE A 9 3.18 -1.75 1.15
CA ILE A 9 3.10 -0.30 0.92
C ILE A 9 4.49 0.33 1.00
N HIS A 10 5.27 -0.02 2.04
CA HIS A 10 6.64 0.46 2.20
C HIS A 10 7.54 0.05 1.03
N PHE A 11 7.49 -1.23 0.63
CA PHE A 11 8.25 -1.72 -0.52
C PHE A 11 8.00 -0.89 -1.79
N TRP A 12 6.73 -0.61 -2.11
CA TRP A 12 6.41 0.16 -3.31
C TRP A 12 6.80 1.63 -3.20
N LYS A 13 6.64 2.25 -2.02
CA LYS A 13 7.09 3.63 -1.76
C LYS A 13 8.61 3.74 -1.91
N ASP A 14 9.36 2.81 -1.36
CA ASP A 14 10.82 2.79 -1.46
C ASP A 14 11.28 2.53 -2.90
N THR A 15 10.61 1.59 -3.59
CA THR A 15 10.88 1.31 -5.02
C THR A 15 10.63 2.55 -5.87
N LEU A 16 9.51 3.25 -5.67
CA LEU A 16 9.24 4.49 -6.37
C LEU A 16 10.31 5.53 -6.05
N ALA A 17 10.64 5.75 -4.77
CA ALA A 17 11.64 6.74 -4.37
C ALA A 17 13.03 6.47 -4.97
N GLN A 18 13.47 5.22 -4.99
CA GLN A 18 14.79 4.83 -5.50
C GLN A 18 14.86 4.83 -7.02
N TYR A 19 13.83 4.33 -7.71
CA TYR A 19 13.89 4.04 -9.14
C TYR A 19 13.07 5.00 -10.00
N ARG A 20 12.39 6.01 -9.44
CA ARG A 20 11.52 6.94 -10.19
C ARG A 20 12.17 7.46 -11.48
N PHE A 21 13.42 7.93 -11.37
CA PHE A 21 14.15 8.50 -12.50
C PHE A 21 14.39 7.51 -13.65
N LEU A 22 14.49 6.21 -13.32
CA LEU A 22 14.71 5.12 -14.28
C LEU A 22 13.41 4.56 -14.84
N MET A 23 12.26 4.90 -14.25
CA MET A 23 10.94 4.45 -14.70
C MET A 23 10.38 5.37 -15.78
N ASN A 24 9.80 4.77 -16.82
CA ASN A 24 8.97 5.54 -17.75
C ASN A 24 7.69 6.04 -17.04
N LEU A 25 7.03 7.05 -17.63
CA LEU A 25 5.86 7.70 -17.03
C LEU A 25 4.71 6.73 -16.74
N SER A 26 4.48 5.73 -17.60
CA SER A 26 3.43 4.73 -17.39
C SER A 26 3.72 3.84 -16.19
N VAL A 27 4.98 3.43 -16.01
CA VAL A 27 5.40 2.61 -14.85
C VAL A 27 5.34 3.43 -13.57
N GLN A 28 5.72 4.71 -13.60
CA GLN A 28 5.55 5.61 -12.45
C GLN A 28 4.08 5.73 -12.06
N TYR A 29 3.20 6.00 -13.03
CA TYR A 29 1.76 6.12 -12.81
C TYR A 29 1.16 4.84 -12.21
N LEU A 30 1.47 3.68 -12.78
CA LEU A 30 0.96 2.39 -12.28
C LEU A 30 1.48 2.08 -10.87
N THR A 31 2.72 2.47 -10.57
CA THR A 31 3.31 2.30 -9.23
C THR A 31 2.61 3.22 -8.21
N GLU A 32 2.41 4.49 -8.54
CA GLU A 32 1.67 5.45 -7.72
C GLU A 32 0.22 4.99 -7.48
N GLN A 33 -0.44 4.47 -8.52
CA GLN A 33 -1.79 3.93 -8.40
C GLN A 33 -1.82 2.68 -7.50
N THR A 34 -0.87 1.77 -7.66
CA THR A 34 -0.76 0.57 -6.81
C THR A 34 -0.57 0.94 -5.33
N ILE A 35 0.24 1.96 -5.03
CA ILE A 35 0.41 2.45 -3.65
C ILE A 35 -0.92 2.95 -3.09
N LYS A 36 -1.68 3.74 -3.85
CA LYS A 36 -3.00 4.23 -3.43
C LYS A 36 -3.98 3.10 -3.16
N ASP A 37 -4.07 2.13 -4.07
CA ASP A 37 -4.99 0.99 -3.92
C ASP A 37 -4.65 0.15 -2.66
N LEU A 38 -3.36 0.00 -2.34
CA LEU A 38 -2.91 -0.69 -1.13
C LEU A 38 -3.21 0.10 0.14
N GLU A 39 -3.05 1.43 0.12
CA GLU A 39 -3.43 2.31 1.22
C GLU A 39 -4.93 2.26 1.48
N GLU A 40 -5.75 2.33 0.44
CA GLU A 40 -7.20 2.19 0.55
C GLU A 40 -7.60 0.81 1.09
N LEU A 41 -6.93 -0.26 0.64
CA LEU A 41 -7.15 -1.60 1.19
C LEU A 41 -6.81 -1.67 2.69
N LYS A 42 -5.76 -0.96 3.12
CA LYS A 42 -5.37 -0.89 4.54
C LYS A 42 -6.45 -0.19 5.35
N GLU A 43 -6.97 0.92 4.85
CA GLU A 43 -8.07 1.66 5.50
C GLU A 43 -9.34 0.83 5.60
N ARG A 44 -9.72 0.13 4.52
CA ARG A 44 -10.89 -0.78 4.51
C ARG A 44 -10.73 -1.89 5.55
N LYS A 45 -9.56 -2.54 5.61
CA LYS A 45 -9.29 -3.60 6.60
C LYS A 45 -9.31 -3.11 8.04
N GLN A 46 -8.89 -1.87 8.31
CA GLN A 46 -8.98 -1.29 9.65
C GLN A 46 -10.43 -0.91 10.02
N LYS A 47 -11.24 -0.55 9.02
CA LYS A 47 -12.65 -0.23 9.19
C LYS A 47 -13.53 -1.47 9.34
N ASP A 48 -13.15 -2.56 8.67
CA ASP A 48 -13.80 -3.87 8.70
C ASP A 48 -13.29 -4.77 9.85
N GLU A 49 -12.57 -4.22 10.83
CA GLU A 49 -12.34 -4.85 12.14
C GLU A 49 -13.35 -4.30 13.18
N PRO A 50 -14.68 -4.55 13.05
CA PRO A 50 -15.57 -4.33 14.17
C PRO A 50 -15.32 -5.48 15.15
N THR A 51 -14.88 -5.13 16.35
CA THR A 51 -15.33 -5.76 17.60
C THR A 51 -15.67 -7.24 17.45
N ALA A 52 -14.66 -8.11 17.42
CA ALA A 52 -14.86 -9.53 17.68
C ALA A 52 -15.58 -9.62 19.04
N VAL A 53 -16.86 -9.96 18.95
CA VAL A 53 -17.80 -10.21 20.03
C VAL A 53 -17.10 -11.04 21.10
N LYS A 54 -16.88 -10.45 22.28
CA LYS A 54 -16.69 -11.22 23.49
C LYS A 54 -18.08 -11.60 23.98
N GLU A 55 -18.47 -12.84 23.72
CA GLU A 55 -19.55 -13.53 24.43
C GLU A 55 -19.26 -13.60 25.93
#